data_AF-F9WIF3-F1
#
_entry.id   AF-F9WIF3-F1
#
_cell.length_a   1.000
_cell.length_b   1.000
_cell.length_c   1.000
_cell.angle_alpha   90.00
_cell.angle_beta   90.00
_cell.angle_gamma   90.00
#
_symmetry.space_group_name_H-M   'P 1'
#
loop_
_entity.id
_entity.type
_entity.pdbx_description
1 polymer ?
#
loop_
_entity_poly.entity_id
_entity_poly.type
_entity_poly.pdbx_seq_one_letter_code
_entity_poly.pdbx_strand_id
1 'polypeptide(L)'
;MRAFRLTKFVAASGLVRPQSTGGFGRQPMRGQYQNQYQDQNQSHQRFGGPRDGRHQRGTSSPGPSAGGCHNRLSEPQLVAKLLEHFPVGKTSVPVNKWAPLVPDEIQEALVPFGGLAQFAAAQTNFFNIRKENGMTIVTLSTMATTLCAERDKIIKKREEKAAAYAARRREQPRRPR
;
A
#
# COMPACT_ATOMS: atom_id res chain seq x y z
N MET A 1 -31.78 -51.49 -9.38
CA MET A 1 -31.53 -51.16 -10.81
C MET A 1 -31.03 -49.71 -10.86
N ARG A 2 -29.74 -49.47 -11.17
CA ARG A 2 -29.23 -48.82 -12.41
C ARG A 2 -30.00 -47.52 -12.76
N ALA A 3 -29.42 -46.34 -12.98
CA ALA A 3 -28.04 -45.91 -13.18
C ALA A 3 -27.96 -44.37 -13.05
N PHE A 4 -26.89 -43.81 -12.47
CA PHE A 4 -26.54 -42.40 -12.66
C PHE A 4 -25.51 -42.32 -13.79
N ARG A 5 -25.91 -41.67 -14.89
CA ARG A 5 -25.04 -41.39 -16.04
C ARG A 5 -24.06 -40.27 -15.66
N LEU A 6 -22.77 -40.59 -15.59
CA LEU A 6 -21.69 -39.61 -15.53
C LEU A 6 -21.44 -39.06 -16.94
N THR A 7 -21.84 -37.82 -17.18
CA THR A 7 -21.49 -37.06 -18.38
C THR A 7 -20.06 -36.56 -18.23
N LYS A 8 -19.13 -37.13 -19.01
CA LYS A 8 -17.74 -36.66 -19.15
C LYS A 8 -17.74 -35.34 -19.91
N PHE A 9 -17.25 -34.26 -19.31
CA PHE A 9 -16.85 -33.08 -20.07
C PHE A 9 -15.37 -33.18 -20.43
N VAL A 10 -15.12 -33.30 -21.74
CA VAL A 10 -13.80 -33.22 -22.37
C VAL A 10 -13.50 -31.74 -22.57
N ALA A 11 -12.47 -31.22 -21.91
CA ALA A 11 -11.94 -29.89 -22.20
C ALA A 11 -10.84 -30.01 -23.26
N ALA A 12 -11.20 -29.72 -24.51
CA ALA A 12 -10.24 -29.60 -25.61
C ALA A 12 -9.36 -28.36 -25.40
N SER A 13 -8.05 -28.57 -25.38
CA SER A 13 -7.04 -27.52 -25.34
C SER A 13 -6.98 -26.81 -26.70
N GLY A 14 -7.39 -25.53 -26.74
CA GLY A 14 -7.22 -24.65 -27.90
C GLY A 14 -6.09 -23.65 -27.65
N LEU A 15 -4.90 -23.95 -28.17
CA LEU A 15 -3.79 -23.01 -28.33
C LEU A 15 -4.17 -21.96 -29.38
N VAL A 16 -4.28 -20.68 -28.99
CA VAL A 16 -4.26 -19.57 -29.94
C VAL A 16 -3.20 -18.57 -29.52
N ARG A 17 -2.14 -18.53 -30.33
CA ARG A 17 -1.00 -17.62 -30.30
C ARG A 17 -1.36 -16.37 -31.11
N PRO A 18 -1.39 -15.15 -30.54
CA PRO A 18 -1.30 -13.96 -31.36
C PRO A 18 0.17 -13.68 -31.71
N GLN A 19 0.44 -13.66 -33.01
CA GLN A 19 1.70 -13.21 -33.60
C GLN A 19 1.85 -11.68 -33.53
N SER A 20 3.12 -11.29 -33.58
CA SER A 20 3.73 -9.98 -33.53
C SER A 20 3.54 -9.15 -34.81
N THR A 21 3.35 -7.84 -34.63
CA THR A 21 3.71 -6.74 -35.54
C THR A 21 4.01 -5.55 -34.62
N GLY A 22 5.20 -4.94 -34.53
CA GLY A 22 6.23 -4.70 -35.54
C GLY A 22 6.06 -3.28 -36.08
N GLY A 23 6.66 -2.27 -35.44
CA GLY A 23 6.62 -0.88 -35.90
C GLY A 23 7.58 0.04 -35.13
N PHE A 24 8.69 0.40 -35.78
CA PHE A 24 9.76 1.27 -35.27
C PHE A 24 9.52 2.75 -35.62
N GLY A 25 10.07 3.66 -34.80
CA GLY A 25 10.45 5.04 -35.15
C GLY A 25 9.56 6.12 -34.52
N ARG A 26 10.04 7.32 -34.13
CA ARG A 26 11.35 7.97 -34.16
C ARG A 26 11.42 9.02 -33.04
N GLN A 27 12.64 9.39 -32.67
CA GLN A 27 13.04 10.44 -31.71
C GLN A 27 12.38 11.82 -31.95
N PRO A 28 12.29 12.70 -30.94
CA PRO A 28 12.31 14.14 -31.16
C PRO A 28 13.75 14.67 -31.29
N MET A 29 13.96 15.41 -32.38
CA MET A 29 15.16 16.14 -32.79
C MET A 29 15.53 17.24 -31.78
N ARG A 30 16.76 17.21 -31.27
CA ARG A 30 17.38 18.30 -30.52
C ARG A 30 17.93 19.29 -31.56
N GLY A 31 17.17 20.35 -31.81
CA GLY A 31 17.57 21.45 -32.70
C GLY A 31 18.81 22.14 -32.17
N GLN A 32 19.91 21.98 -32.91
CA GLN A 32 21.09 22.82 -32.88
C GLN A 32 20.72 24.24 -33.33
N TYR A 33 21.08 25.24 -32.53
CA TYR A 33 21.50 26.53 -33.04
C TYR A 33 22.94 26.74 -32.60
N GLN A 34 23.80 26.96 -33.59
CA GLN A 34 25.24 26.99 -33.50
C GLN A 34 25.72 28.43 -33.78
N ASN A 35 26.50 28.95 -32.81
CA ASN A 35 27.61 29.91 -32.89
C ASN A 35 27.45 31.34 -33.45
N GLN A 36 27.80 32.31 -32.59
CA GLN A 36 28.74 33.45 -32.76
C GLN A 36 28.35 34.49 -31.68
N TYR A 37 29.14 34.91 -30.70
CA TYR A 37 30.55 35.30 -30.68
C TYR A 37 31.20 34.92 -29.34
N GLN A 38 32.51 34.65 -29.39
CA GLN A 38 33.38 34.35 -28.25
C GLN A 38 34.21 35.59 -27.88
N ASP A 39 34.58 35.64 -26.60
CA ASP A 39 35.51 36.53 -25.91
C ASP A 39 34.97 37.86 -25.35
N GLN A 40 34.71 37.85 -24.03
CA GLN A 40 35.65 38.50 -23.10
C GLN A 40 35.43 38.04 -21.65
N ASN A 41 36.47 37.38 -21.11
CA ASN A 41 37.03 37.59 -19.77
C ASN A 41 36.09 38.01 -18.63
N GLN A 42 35.87 37.13 -17.64
CA GLN A 42 36.47 37.30 -16.30
C GLN A 42 36.05 36.23 -15.28
N SER A 43 37.08 35.74 -14.58
CA SER A 43 37.09 35.28 -13.19
C SER A 43 36.21 34.09 -12.78
N HIS A 44 36.77 32.88 -12.89
CA HIS A 44 36.55 31.84 -11.87
C HIS A 44 37.80 31.74 -11.01
N GLN A 45 37.81 32.41 -9.86
CA GLN A 45 38.65 32.05 -8.73
C GLN A 45 37.99 32.41 -7.39
N ARG A 46 37.88 31.37 -6.56
CA ARG A 46 38.04 31.35 -5.10
C ARG A 46 37.04 32.09 -4.19
N PHE A 47 36.46 31.26 -3.31
CA PHE A 47 36.25 31.45 -1.87
C PHE A 47 35.83 32.84 -1.35
N GLY A 48 34.61 32.90 -0.82
CA GLY A 48 34.19 33.86 0.22
C GLY A 48 33.67 35.18 -0.31
N GLY A 49 32.34 35.32 -0.35
CA GLY A 49 31.66 36.61 -0.59
C GLY A 49 30.52 36.82 0.42
N PRO A 50 30.15 38.09 0.72
CA PRO A 50 29.44 38.47 1.95
C PRO A 50 28.00 37.93 2.03
N ARG A 51 27.68 37.29 3.16
CA ARG A 51 26.31 36.91 3.53
C ARG A 51 25.59 38.13 4.10
N ASP A 52 24.94 38.92 3.26
CA ASP A 52 23.92 39.87 3.72
C ASP A 52 22.71 39.87 2.81
N GLY A 53 21.71 39.10 3.24
CA GLY A 53 20.40 38.94 2.61
C GLY A 53 19.44 38.20 3.53
N ARG A 54 19.59 38.37 4.85
CA ARG A 54 18.64 37.82 5.83
C ARG A 54 17.32 38.56 5.70
N HIS A 55 16.30 37.90 5.16
CA HIS A 55 14.93 38.24 5.54
C HIS A 55 14.78 38.02 7.05
N GLN A 56 14.24 39.04 7.71
CA GLN A 56 14.03 39.03 9.14
C GLN A 56 13.08 37.91 9.56
N ARG A 57 13.54 37.24 10.62
CA ARG A 57 12.84 36.44 11.60
C ARG A 57 11.35 36.80 11.77
N GLY A 58 10.48 36.10 11.07
CA GLY A 58 9.11 35.87 11.52
C GLY A 58 9.12 34.77 12.56
N THR A 59 9.13 35.14 13.84
CA THR A 59 8.85 34.24 14.95
C THR A 59 7.41 33.75 14.83
N SER A 60 7.19 32.61 14.16
CA SER A 60 6.04 31.79 14.47
C SER A 60 6.27 31.20 15.86
N SER A 61 5.35 31.52 16.76
CA SER A 61 5.27 31.03 18.13
C SER A 61 5.60 29.53 18.20
N PRO A 62 6.58 29.07 19.00
CA PRO A 62 6.67 27.65 19.31
C PRO A 62 5.47 27.31 20.19
N GLY A 63 4.43 26.78 19.56
CA GLY A 63 3.34 26.11 20.27
C GLY A 63 3.91 25.07 21.24
N PRO A 64 3.20 24.79 22.34
CA PRO A 64 3.75 23.99 23.41
C PRO A 64 4.06 22.58 22.91
N SER A 65 5.25 22.11 23.27
CA SER A 65 5.62 20.70 23.38
C SER A 65 5.92 19.97 22.07
N ALA A 66 7.11 20.25 21.52
CA ALA A 66 7.96 19.19 21.00
C ALA A 66 8.37 18.26 22.16
N GLY A 67 7.46 17.35 22.55
CA GLY A 67 7.68 16.34 23.57
C GLY A 67 7.27 14.98 23.03
N GLY A 68 8.25 14.21 22.55
CA GLY A 68 8.11 12.80 22.22
C GLY A 68 7.13 12.51 21.08
N CYS A 69 7.63 12.51 19.85
CA CYS A 69 6.92 11.94 18.70
C CYS A 69 6.86 10.40 18.88
N HIS A 70 6.09 9.91 19.84
CA HIS A 70 5.60 8.55 19.78
C HIS A 70 4.82 8.45 18.48
N ASN A 71 5.22 7.49 17.64
CA ASN A 71 4.72 7.26 16.29
C ASN A 71 3.24 6.83 16.35
N ARG A 72 2.35 7.77 16.68
CA ARG A 72 0.95 7.51 16.96
C ARG A 72 0.25 7.35 15.62
N LEU A 73 -0.31 6.17 15.39
CA LEU A 73 -1.12 5.89 14.20
C LEU A 73 -2.24 6.93 14.12
N SER A 74 -2.39 7.56 12.96
CA SER A 74 -3.55 8.41 12.69
C SER A 74 -4.80 7.55 12.61
N GLU A 75 -5.97 8.14 12.82
CA GLU A 75 -7.25 7.43 12.75
C GLU A 75 -7.46 6.66 11.43
N PRO A 76 -7.20 7.23 10.23
CA PRO A 76 -7.27 6.47 8.98
C PRO A 76 -6.26 5.32 8.90
N GLN A 77 -5.06 5.50 9.47
CA GLN A 77 -4.05 4.44 9.53
C GLN A 77 -4.50 3.31 10.45
N LEU A 78 -5.17 3.64 11.56
CA LEU A 78 -5.70 2.68 12.51
C LEU A 78 -6.83 1.87 11.88
N VAL A 79 -7.74 2.52 11.13
CA VAL A 79 -8.76 1.82 10.33
C VAL A 79 -8.11 0.86 9.34
N ALA A 80 -7.12 1.32 8.58
CA ALA A 80 -6.42 0.48 7.60
C ALA A 80 -5.78 -0.74 8.27
N LYS A 81 -5.10 -0.54 9.40
CA LYS A 81 -4.49 -1.62 10.18
C LYS A 81 -5.51 -2.60 10.72
N LEU A 82 -6.64 -2.11 11.22
CA LEU A 82 -7.73 -2.98 11.68
C LEU A 82 -8.33 -3.82 10.55
N LEU A 83 -8.48 -3.26 9.35
CA LEU A 83 -8.89 -4.03 8.17
C LEU A 83 -7.84 -5.07 7.78
N GLU A 84 -6.55 -4.76 7.93
CA GLU A 84 -5.46 -5.72 7.65
C GLU A 84 -5.51 -6.97 8.54
N HIS A 85 -5.92 -6.79 9.80
CA HIS A 85 -6.03 -7.82 10.83
C HIS A 85 -7.45 -8.40 10.98
N PHE A 86 -8.39 -7.99 10.12
CA PHE A 86 -9.72 -8.60 10.13
C PHE A 86 -9.65 -10.04 9.60
N PRO A 87 -10.32 -11.02 10.22
CA PRO A 87 -10.25 -12.41 9.78
C PRO A 87 -10.65 -12.60 8.31
N VAL A 88 -9.72 -13.14 7.52
CA VAL A 88 -9.89 -13.37 6.08
C VAL A 88 -11.08 -14.29 5.83
N GLY A 89 -11.90 -13.95 4.83
CA GLY A 89 -13.08 -14.72 4.44
C GLY A 89 -14.29 -14.59 5.37
N LYS A 90 -14.19 -13.78 6.43
CA LYS A 90 -15.33 -13.47 7.31
C LYS A 90 -15.79 -12.04 7.07
N THR A 91 -17.11 -11.84 7.12
CA THR A 91 -17.72 -10.51 7.09
C THR A 91 -18.21 -10.08 8.46
N SER A 92 -18.34 -11.00 9.41
CA SER A 92 -18.74 -10.72 10.79
C SER A 92 -17.94 -11.54 11.79
N VAL A 93 -17.51 -10.89 12.88
CA VAL A 93 -16.65 -11.48 13.90
C VAL A 93 -16.99 -10.87 15.27
N PRO A 94 -17.16 -11.68 16.32
CA PRO A 94 -17.24 -11.19 17.69
C PRO A 94 -15.98 -10.40 18.11
N VAL A 95 -16.13 -9.27 18.81
CA VAL A 95 -14.99 -8.43 19.24
C VAL A 95 -13.99 -9.24 20.07
N ASN A 96 -14.44 -10.13 20.95
CA ASN A 96 -13.58 -10.98 21.79
C ASN A 96 -12.75 -12.00 20.98
N LYS A 97 -13.18 -12.35 19.76
CA LYS A 97 -12.42 -13.21 18.84
C LYS A 97 -11.52 -12.40 17.91
N TRP A 98 -11.86 -11.13 17.68
CA TRP A 98 -11.08 -10.23 16.84
C TRP A 98 -9.92 -9.58 17.60
N ALA A 99 -10.16 -9.08 18.82
CA ALA A 99 -9.16 -8.38 19.62
C ALA A 99 -7.82 -9.13 19.76
N PRO A 100 -7.78 -10.46 20.03
CA PRO A 100 -6.52 -11.19 20.14
C PRO A 100 -5.72 -11.31 18.83
N LEU A 101 -6.32 -11.02 17.67
CA LEU A 101 -5.66 -11.04 16.37
C LEU A 101 -5.03 -9.68 16.03
N VAL A 102 -5.37 -8.64 16.79
CA VAL A 102 -4.87 -7.29 16.62
C VAL A 102 -3.57 -7.15 17.42
N PRO A 103 -2.45 -6.75 16.79
CA PRO A 103 -1.19 -6.52 17.49
C PRO A 103 -1.29 -5.52 18.64
N ASP A 104 -0.49 -5.71 19.69
CA ASP A 104 -0.51 -4.89 20.90
C ASP A 104 -0.30 -3.40 20.61
N GLU A 105 0.59 -3.06 19.67
CA GLU A 105 0.83 -1.66 19.23
C GLU A 105 -0.47 -0.98 18.74
N ILE A 106 -1.33 -1.71 18.05
CA ILE A 106 -2.62 -1.21 17.57
C ILE A 106 -3.63 -1.15 18.72
N GLN A 107 -3.61 -2.11 19.64
CA GLN A 107 -4.46 -2.08 20.83
C GLN A 107 -4.13 -0.88 21.73
N GLU A 108 -2.85 -0.57 21.94
CA GLU A 108 -2.40 0.62 22.66
C GLU A 108 -2.83 1.90 21.96
N ALA A 109 -2.72 1.95 20.63
CA ALA A 109 -3.20 3.08 19.84
C ALA A 109 -4.73 3.27 19.91
N LEU A 110 -5.50 2.23 20.27
CA LEU A 110 -6.95 2.27 20.44
C LEU A 110 -7.40 2.71 21.83
N VAL A 111 -6.54 2.64 22.86
CA VAL A 111 -6.86 3.07 24.24
C VAL A 111 -7.47 4.49 24.29
N PRO A 112 -6.92 5.50 23.60
CA PRO A 112 -7.47 6.86 23.58
C PRO A 112 -8.86 6.97 22.97
N PHE A 113 -9.27 5.99 22.17
CA PHE A 113 -10.56 5.94 21.48
C PHE A 113 -11.57 5.03 22.20
N GLY A 114 -11.30 4.64 23.45
CA GLY A 114 -12.18 3.74 24.21
C GLY A 114 -12.04 2.26 23.81
N GLY A 115 -10.96 1.90 23.12
CA GLY A 115 -10.67 0.53 22.70
C GLY A 115 -11.34 0.10 21.39
N LEU A 116 -11.09 -1.14 20.99
CA LEU A 116 -11.49 -1.69 19.69
C LEU A 116 -12.99 -1.54 19.39
N ALA A 117 -13.85 -1.86 20.35
CA ALA A 117 -15.29 -1.84 20.15
C ALA A 117 -15.84 -0.41 19.96
N GLN A 118 -15.39 0.55 20.77
CA GLN A 118 -15.82 1.94 20.64
C GLN A 118 -15.28 2.58 19.36
N PHE A 119 -14.00 2.35 19.06
CA PHE A 119 -13.40 2.86 17.84
C PHE A 119 -14.13 2.32 16.60
N ALA A 120 -14.36 1.01 16.52
CA ALA A 120 -15.10 0.42 15.41
C ALA A 120 -16.54 0.94 15.33
N ALA A 121 -17.20 1.22 16.46
CA ALA A 121 -18.53 1.83 16.48
C ALA A 121 -18.53 3.27 15.92
N ALA A 122 -17.46 4.04 16.13
CA ALA A 122 -17.31 5.38 15.59
C ALA A 122 -17.05 5.38 14.06
N GLN A 123 -16.43 4.32 13.54
CA GLN A 123 -16.03 4.18 12.14
C GLN A 123 -17.11 3.48 11.30
N THR A 124 -18.31 4.05 11.26
CA THR A 124 -19.52 3.45 10.63
C THR A 124 -19.39 3.17 9.13
N ASN A 125 -18.53 3.92 8.44
CA ASN A 125 -18.24 3.70 7.02
C ASN A 125 -17.57 2.33 6.77
N PHE A 126 -16.84 1.80 7.75
CA PHE A 126 -16.04 0.58 7.62
C PHE A 126 -16.60 -0.58 8.45
N PHE A 127 -17.14 -0.28 9.63
CA PHE A 127 -17.60 -1.29 10.58
C PHE A 127 -19.04 -1.01 11.03
N ASN A 128 -19.80 -2.08 11.16
CA ASN A 128 -21.14 -2.09 11.73
C ASN A 128 -21.11 -2.90 13.02
N ILE A 129 -21.48 -2.29 14.13
CA ILE A 129 -21.51 -2.95 15.44
C ILE A 129 -22.93 -3.36 15.78
N ARG A 130 -23.11 -4.63 16.13
CA ARG A 130 -24.38 -5.16 16.65
C ARG A 130 -24.15 -5.96 17.93
N LYS A 131 -25.16 -6.02 18.79
CA LYS A 131 -25.17 -6.93 19.94
C LYS A 131 -26.01 -8.15 19.60
N GLU A 132 -25.44 -9.34 19.78
CA GLU A 132 -26.07 -10.61 19.50
C GLU A 132 -25.75 -11.56 20.67
N ASN A 133 -26.77 -12.10 21.35
CA ASN A 133 -26.61 -13.00 22.50
C ASN A 133 -25.69 -12.44 23.61
N GLY A 134 -25.78 -11.15 23.89
CA GLY A 134 -24.93 -10.47 24.89
C GLY A 134 -23.49 -10.20 24.42
N MET A 135 -23.12 -10.59 23.20
CA MET A 135 -21.80 -10.36 22.62
C MET A 135 -21.82 -9.23 21.60
N THR A 136 -20.78 -8.40 21.59
CA THR A 136 -20.59 -7.38 20.55
C THR A 136 -19.97 -8.04 19.32
N ILE A 137 -20.67 -7.95 18.19
CA ILE A 137 -20.24 -8.46 16.88
C ILE A 137 -19.94 -7.28 15.98
N VAL A 138 -18.77 -7.33 15.34
CA VAL A 138 -18.34 -6.39 14.31
C VAL A 138 -18.62 -7.01 12.95
N THR A 139 -19.32 -6.29 12.09
CA THR A 139 -19.55 -6.66 10.70
C THR A 139 -18.87 -5.64 9.79
N LEU A 140 -18.18 -6.08 8.75
CA LEU A 140 -17.64 -5.16 7.75
C LEU A 140 -18.76 -4.52 6.95
N SER A 141 -18.61 -3.25 6.60
CA SER A 141 -19.45 -2.63 5.58
C SER A 141 -19.16 -3.22 4.19
N THR A 142 -20.03 -2.96 3.22
CA THR A 142 -19.78 -3.34 1.82
C THR A 142 -18.47 -2.75 1.32
N MET A 143 -18.19 -1.47 1.65
CA MET A 143 -16.95 -0.79 1.28
C MET A 143 -15.72 -1.45 1.90
N ALA A 144 -15.76 -1.75 3.20
CA ALA A 144 -14.65 -2.43 3.87
C ALA A 144 -14.40 -3.84 3.28
N THR A 145 -15.47 -4.57 2.97
CA THR A 145 -15.39 -5.89 2.34
C THR A 145 -14.72 -5.81 0.97
N THR A 146 -15.07 -4.80 0.15
CA THR A 146 -14.42 -4.59 -1.16
C THR A 146 -12.94 -4.23 -1.01
N LEU A 147 -12.59 -3.38 -0.05
CA LEU A 147 -11.19 -3.00 0.21
C LEU A 147 -10.35 -4.21 0.65
N CYS A 148 -10.87 -5.07 1.53
CA CYS A 148 -10.20 -6.30 1.91
C CYS A 148 -9.99 -7.23 0.71
N ALA A 149 -11.02 -7.41 -0.13
CA ALA A 149 -10.92 -8.26 -1.32
C ALA A 149 -9.92 -7.72 -2.36
N GLU A 150 -9.86 -6.40 -2.56
CA GLU A 150 -8.87 -5.78 -3.44
C GLU A 150 -7.45 -5.91 -2.91
N ARG A 151 -7.25 -5.68 -1.61
CA ARG A 151 -5.96 -5.90 -0.93
C ARG A 151 -5.48 -7.34 -1.15
N ASP A 152 -6.33 -8.33 -0.94
CA ASP A 152 -5.97 -9.74 -1.09
C ASP A 152 -5.54 -10.07 -2.53
N LYS A 153 -6.23 -9.51 -3.53
CA LYS A 153 -5.82 -9.63 -4.94
C LYS A 153 -4.44 -9.01 -5.20
N ILE A 154 -4.17 -7.84 -4.63
CA ILE A 154 -2.90 -7.13 -4.79
C ILE A 154 -1.77 -7.91 -4.10
N ILE A 155 -1.99 -8.40 -2.88
CA ILE A 155 -1.03 -9.21 -2.13
C ILE A 155 -0.69 -10.48 -2.92
N LYS A 156 -1.70 -11.23 -3.36
CA LYS A 156 -1.52 -12.45 -4.15
C LYS A 156 -0.71 -12.21 -5.43
N LYS A 157 -1.03 -11.15 -6.17
CA LYS A 157 -0.29 -10.78 -7.40
C LYS A 157 1.17 -10.40 -7.10
N ARG A 158 1.41 -9.72 -5.97
CA ARG A 158 2.76 -9.34 -5.54
C ARG A 158 3.57 -10.56 -5.12
N GLU A 159 2.97 -11.50 -4.39
CA GLU A 159 3.58 -12.75 -3.97
C GLU A 159 3.93 -13.63 -5.18
N GLU A 160 3.03 -13.77 -6.15
CA GLU A 160 3.29 -14.50 -7.39
C GLU A 160 4.48 -13.90 -8.17
N LYS A 161 4.51 -12.57 -8.30
CA LYS A 161 5.63 -11.87 -8.95
C LYS A 161 6.95 -12.07 -8.19
N ALA A 162 6.92 -12.03 -6.86
CA ALA A 162 8.09 -12.27 -6.03
C ALA A 162 8.58 -13.71 -6.14
N ALA A 163 7.67 -14.69 -6.16
CA ALA A 163 7.98 -16.10 -6.36
C ALA A 163 8.59 -16.36 -7.75
N ALA A 164 8.04 -15.76 -8.81
CA ALA A 164 8.58 -15.87 -10.16
C ALA A 164 9.99 -15.28 -10.28
N TYR A 165 10.26 -14.15 -9.61
CA TYR A 165 11.61 -13.59 -9.55
C TYR A 165 12.58 -14.49 -8.76
N ALA A 166 12.14 -15.03 -7.63
CA ALA A 166 12.93 -15.94 -6.81
C ALA A 166 13.27 -17.25 -7.56
N ALA A 167 12.34 -17.79 -8.34
CA ALA A 167 12.55 -18.96 -9.18
C ALA A 167 13.63 -18.71 -10.24
N ARG A 168 13.54 -17.61 -11.00
CA ARG A 168 14.55 -17.23 -12.00
C ARG A 168 15.95 -17.05 -11.42
N ARG A 169 16.07 -16.57 -10.18
CA ARG A 169 17.37 -16.41 -9.51
C ARG A 169 17.99 -17.74 -9.10
N ARG A 170 17.18 -18.76 -8.77
CA ARG A 170 17.67 -20.11 -8.44
C ARG A 170 18.16 -20.87 -9.67
N GLU A 171 17.57 -20.59 -10.83
CA GLU A 171 17.91 -21.25 -12.10
C GLU A 171 19.13 -20.65 -12.82
N GLN A 172 19.66 -19.50 -12.38
CA GLN A 172 20.93 -19.00 -12.91
C GLN A 172 22.09 -19.81 -12.32
N PRO A 173 22.83 -20.60 -13.13
CA PRO A 173 24.08 -21.18 -12.66
C PRO A 173 25.03 -20.05 -12.30
N ARG A 174 25.63 -20.10 -11.11
CA ARG A 174 26.72 -19.19 -10.73
C ARG A 174 27.78 -19.32 -11.82
N ARG A 175 27.99 -18.26 -12.60
CA ARG A 175 29.09 -18.23 -13.57
C ARG A 175 30.39 -18.50 -12.80
N PRO A 176 31.16 -19.54 -13.15
CA PRO A 176 32.45 -19.75 -12.53
C PRO A 176 33.34 -18.54 -12.85
N ARG A 177 34.06 -18.05 -11.84
CA ARG A 177 35.11 -17.04 -11.97
C ARG A 177 36.38 -17.66 -12.51
#